data_AF-A0A7K3WKE1-F1
#
_entry.id   AF-A0A7K3WKE1-F1
#
_cell.length_a   1.000
_cell.length_b   1.000
_cell.length_c   1.000
_cell.angle_alpha   90.00
_cell.angle_beta   90.00
_cell.angle_gamma   90.00
#
_symmetry.space_group_name_H-M   'P 1'
#
loop_
_entity.id
_entity.type
_entity.pdbx_description
1 polymer ?
#
loop_
_entity_poly.entity_id
_entity_poly.type
_entity_poly.pdbx_seq_one_letter_code
_entity_poly.pdbx_strand_id
1 'polypeptide(L)'
;MKFPIVALLLLFSPVLLHAQDNIADAKANYGVDDEVTVSGIITNGAELGSIRYLQDETGGIALYPGTNWNNLDFTPQPGDEVSITGTLSMFANLLEVGPVIEGITLLSSSNPLPEPVVLTPNELNESFEGQIIQINGVNFSDGGNVFGSSTYAFTDINGEEGLIYANANSDLIGELVPLGTIDVVGILSQFSFANPFDGYQLLPRSMADFISEFPINFASVITQTNLSTSSITLDWNTDVASSTGIFYGIMPSLGAEAYLDESTANHEITITALQSGMPYYCQVYSVAGADTAFSNIGVYSTVSESSGKISVYFNRDVDNGFSTGVDAISLFQATDDTIVAQINRSQTTLDIAAYNNNNGPIVMAINDAFDRGVTVRYIAEGQNANTGLSSLNAAIPVLYRQNATSSGMHNKFIIVDAENVDSAIVLTGSTNFTSNNLFSDPNNMVII
;
A
#
# COMPACT_ATOMS: atom_id res chain seq x y z
N MET A 1 16.45 -82.47 42.90
CA MET A 1 15.77 -82.03 41.67
C MET A 1 15.75 -80.52 41.66
N LYS A 2 16.16 -79.92 40.53
CA LYS A 2 16.33 -78.49 40.31
C LYS A 2 14.97 -77.79 40.24
N PHE A 3 14.82 -76.64 40.90
CA PHE A 3 13.80 -75.64 40.56
C PHE A 3 14.53 -74.31 40.29
N PRO A 4 14.32 -73.66 39.14
CA PRO A 4 14.92 -72.35 38.88
C PRO A 4 14.04 -71.26 39.50
N ILE A 5 14.68 -70.30 40.16
CA ILE A 5 14.06 -69.03 40.52
C ILE A 5 14.14 -68.14 39.27
N VAL A 6 12.99 -67.85 38.67
CA VAL A 6 12.86 -66.86 37.60
C VAL A 6 12.69 -65.50 38.27
N ALA A 7 13.70 -64.63 38.16
CA ALA A 7 13.59 -63.23 38.52
C ALA A 7 12.99 -62.46 37.33
N LEU A 8 11.78 -61.94 37.51
CA LEU A 8 11.11 -61.07 36.55
C LEU A 8 11.63 -59.64 36.75
N LEU A 9 12.51 -59.16 35.86
CA LEU A 9 12.85 -57.73 35.78
C LEU A 9 11.70 -57.00 35.06
N LEU A 10 10.94 -56.19 35.80
CA LEU A 10 10.04 -55.19 35.23
C LEU A 10 10.88 -53.96 34.84
N LEU A 11 11.13 -53.80 33.54
CA LEU A 11 11.64 -52.57 32.95
C LEU A 11 10.50 -51.53 32.96
N PHE A 12 10.53 -50.60 33.91
CA PHE A 12 9.75 -49.37 33.85
C PHE A 12 10.41 -48.44 32.82
N SER A 13 9.81 -48.33 31.64
CA SER A 13 10.13 -47.25 30.70
C SER A 13 9.35 -46.01 31.16
N PRO A 14 9.98 -44.87 31.47
CA PRO A 14 9.24 -43.65 31.71
C PRO A 14 8.64 -43.21 30.38
N VAL A 15 7.32 -43.28 30.29
CA VAL A 15 6.57 -42.53 29.28
C VAL A 15 6.62 -41.08 29.76
N LEU A 16 7.42 -40.24 29.10
CA LEU A 16 7.28 -38.79 29.22
C LEU A 16 5.92 -38.44 28.60
N LEU A 17 4.92 -38.30 29.46
CA LEU A 17 3.68 -37.61 29.10
C LEU A 17 4.06 -36.15 28.94
N HIS A 18 4.20 -35.68 27.70
CA HIS A 18 4.22 -34.24 27.42
C HIS A 18 2.85 -33.71 27.85
N ALA A 19 2.85 -32.85 28.87
CA ALA A 19 1.65 -32.11 29.24
C ALA A 19 1.31 -31.17 28.08
N GLN A 20 0.02 -30.90 27.90
CA GLN A 20 -0.46 -29.88 26.99
C GLN A 20 -0.10 -28.52 27.57
N ASP A 21 0.76 -27.77 26.90
CA ASP A 21 1.14 -26.44 27.33
C ASP A 21 0.11 -25.44 26.80
N ASN A 22 -0.22 -24.42 27.60
CA ASN A 22 -0.99 -23.30 27.07
C ASN A 22 -0.10 -22.47 26.14
N ILE A 23 -0.71 -21.69 25.26
CA ILE A 23 0.02 -21.00 24.20
C ILE A 23 1.03 -20.00 24.77
N ALA A 24 0.71 -19.29 25.86
CA ALA A 24 1.65 -18.38 26.50
C ALA A 24 2.91 -19.09 27.02
N ASP A 25 2.76 -20.29 27.59
CA ASP A 25 3.88 -21.11 28.07
C ASP A 25 4.75 -21.60 26.92
N ALA A 26 4.13 -22.07 25.83
CA ALA A 26 4.81 -22.45 24.60
C ALA A 26 5.68 -21.29 24.06
N LYS A 27 5.15 -20.06 24.05
CA LYS A 27 5.88 -18.87 23.60
C LYS A 27 7.00 -18.44 24.55
N ALA A 28 6.83 -18.62 25.86
CA ALA A 28 7.76 -18.09 26.86
C ALA A 28 8.92 -19.05 27.20
N ASN A 29 8.67 -20.35 27.13
CA ASN A 29 9.56 -21.37 27.71
C ASN A 29 10.19 -22.31 26.68
N TYR A 30 9.79 -22.23 25.42
CA TYR A 30 10.33 -23.05 24.33
C TYR A 30 10.98 -22.18 23.26
N GLY A 31 11.98 -22.73 22.57
CA GLY A 31 12.69 -22.07 21.48
C GLY A 31 12.38 -22.67 20.12
N VAL A 32 12.91 -22.04 19.08
CA VAL A 32 12.96 -22.63 17.73
C VAL A 32 13.61 -24.03 17.80
N ASP A 33 13.09 -24.97 17.01
CA ASP A 33 13.43 -26.39 16.98
C ASP A 33 12.90 -27.24 18.14
N ASP A 34 12.29 -26.65 19.17
CA ASP A 34 11.60 -27.43 20.22
C ASP A 34 10.23 -27.93 19.73
N GLU A 35 9.85 -29.13 20.16
CA GLU A 35 8.51 -29.68 19.92
C GLU A 35 7.54 -29.22 21.02
N VAL A 36 6.38 -28.71 20.61
CA VAL A 36 5.32 -28.25 21.50
C VAL A 36 4.00 -28.91 21.16
N THR A 37 3.16 -29.14 22.18
CA THR A 37 1.75 -29.53 22.02
C THR A 37 0.87 -28.43 22.60
N VAL A 38 0.19 -27.69 21.72
CA VAL A 38 -0.70 -26.57 22.09
C VAL A 38 -2.13 -26.84 21.65
N SER A 39 -3.09 -26.14 22.25
CA SER A 39 -4.50 -26.22 21.85
C SER A 39 -5.20 -24.89 21.98
N GLY A 40 -6.26 -24.73 21.19
CA GLY A 40 -7.05 -23.50 21.15
C GLY A 40 -8.04 -23.51 20.01
N ILE A 41 -8.66 -22.36 19.78
CA ILE A 41 -9.61 -22.12 18.69
C ILE A 41 -8.85 -21.58 17.48
N ILE A 42 -9.14 -22.14 16.30
CA ILE A 42 -8.66 -21.63 15.02
C ILE A 42 -9.40 -20.33 14.67
N THR A 43 -8.67 -19.26 14.36
CA THR A 43 -9.24 -17.91 14.20
C THR A 43 -9.38 -17.41 12.77
N ASN A 44 -8.78 -18.12 11.81
CA ASN A 44 -8.86 -17.82 10.37
C ASN A 44 -8.97 -19.09 9.50
N GLY A 45 -9.32 -18.89 8.24
CA GLY A 45 -9.41 -19.92 7.21
C GLY A 45 -8.41 -19.70 6.08
N ALA A 46 -8.80 -20.16 4.88
CA ALA A 46 -7.96 -20.15 3.68
C ALA A 46 -7.74 -18.74 3.08
N GLU A 47 -8.50 -17.74 3.52
CA GLU A 47 -8.34 -16.34 3.12
C GLU A 47 -6.95 -15.78 3.48
N LEU A 48 -6.29 -16.33 4.51
CA LEU A 48 -4.90 -15.98 4.85
C LEU A 48 -3.87 -16.93 4.20
N GLY A 49 -4.29 -17.79 3.26
CA GLY A 49 -3.45 -18.78 2.61
C GLY A 49 -3.34 -20.09 3.41
N SER A 50 -2.16 -20.70 3.41
CA SER A 50 -1.94 -21.98 4.11
C SER A 50 -1.82 -21.82 5.63
N ILE A 51 -1.45 -20.64 6.13
CA ILE A 51 -1.30 -20.38 7.57
C ILE A 51 -2.65 -20.43 8.30
N ARG A 52 -2.64 -20.92 9.54
CA ARG A 52 -3.74 -20.79 10.50
C ARG A 52 -3.22 -20.12 11.76
N TYR A 53 -4.10 -19.51 12.53
CA TYR A 53 -3.81 -18.97 13.84
C TYR A 53 -4.66 -19.70 14.87
N LEU A 54 -4.03 -20.07 15.96
CA LEU A 54 -4.62 -20.79 17.08
C LEU A 54 -4.59 -19.85 18.30
N GLN A 55 -5.70 -19.74 19.00
CA GLN A 55 -5.79 -18.87 20.18
C GLN A 55 -6.52 -19.57 21.33
N ASP A 56 -5.95 -19.47 22.53
CA ASP A 56 -6.54 -19.91 23.79
C ASP A 56 -6.74 -18.71 24.73
N GLU A 57 -7.09 -18.96 26.00
CA GLU A 57 -7.28 -17.89 27.00
C GLU A 57 -5.98 -17.15 27.38
N THR A 58 -4.82 -17.69 26.99
CA THR A 58 -3.50 -17.21 27.41
C THR A 58 -2.73 -16.49 26.30
N GLY A 59 -2.98 -16.82 25.03
CA GLY A 59 -2.31 -16.20 23.90
C GLY A 59 -2.72 -16.77 22.55
N GLY A 60 -2.07 -16.28 21.50
CA GLY A 60 -2.22 -16.78 20.13
C GLY A 60 -0.88 -17.24 19.56
N ILE A 61 -0.93 -18.13 18.58
CA ILE A 61 0.25 -18.62 17.86
C ILE A 61 -0.10 -18.98 16.42
N ALA A 62 0.82 -18.70 15.49
CA ALA A 62 0.69 -19.13 14.11
C ALA A 62 0.94 -20.63 13.96
N LEU A 63 0.21 -21.26 13.04
CA LEU A 63 0.38 -22.64 12.61
C LEU A 63 0.70 -22.62 11.12
N TYR A 64 1.90 -23.07 10.75
CA TYR A 64 2.33 -23.07 9.36
C TYR A 64 2.65 -24.50 8.91
N PRO A 65 1.83 -25.13 8.03
CA PRO A 65 2.05 -26.52 7.60
C PRO A 65 3.05 -26.63 6.44
N GLY A 66 3.78 -25.57 6.11
CA GLY A 66 4.46 -25.44 4.81
C GLY A 66 3.48 -25.05 3.70
N THR A 67 3.47 -25.83 2.62
CA THR A 67 2.70 -25.48 1.41
C THR A 67 1.19 -25.67 1.56
N ASN A 68 0.74 -26.75 2.22
CA ASN A 68 -0.69 -27.05 2.42
C ASN A 68 -0.90 -28.06 3.56
N TRP A 69 -2.17 -28.23 3.95
CA TRP A 69 -2.60 -29.13 5.02
C TRP A 69 -2.81 -30.60 4.58
N ASN A 70 -2.48 -30.99 3.33
CA ASN A 70 -2.84 -32.30 2.79
C ASN A 70 -2.11 -33.49 3.44
N ASN A 71 -1.03 -33.22 4.16
CA ASN A 71 -0.28 -34.25 4.90
C ASN A 71 -0.89 -34.54 6.29
N LEU A 72 -1.96 -33.84 6.64
CA LEU A 72 -2.68 -33.99 7.92
C LEU A 72 -4.09 -34.53 7.67
N ASP A 73 -4.70 -35.08 8.71
CA ASP A 73 -6.00 -35.76 8.63
C ASP A 73 -7.15 -34.83 8.17
N PHE A 74 -7.01 -33.53 8.42
CA PHE A 74 -7.96 -32.50 8.01
C PHE A 74 -7.29 -31.12 7.89
N THR A 75 -7.99 -30.18 7.25
CA THR A 75 -7.61 -28.76 7.21
C THR A 75 -8.42 -27.99 8.25
N PRO A 76 -7.79 -27.39 9.28
CA PRO A 76 -8.51 -26.65 10.31
C PRO A 76 -9.26 -25.44 9.76
N GLN A 77 -10.45 -25.20 10.28
CA GLN A 77 -11.35 -24.09 9.89
C GLN A 77 -11.60 -23.15 11.08
N PRO A 78 -11.98 -21.88 10.85
CA PRO A 78 -12.41 -20.98 11.92
C PRO A 78 -13.44 -21.62 12.85
N GLY A 79 -13.22 -21.49 14.16
CA GLY A 79 -14.09 -22.06 15.20
C GLY A 79 -13.84 -23.55 15.51
N ASP A 80 -12.93 -24.21 14.81
CA ASP A 80 -12.44 -25.52 15.22
C ASP A 80 -11.55 -25.37 16.47
N GLU A 81 -11.81 -26.17 17.49
CA GLU A 81 -10.90 -26.35 18.61
C GLU A 81 -10.00 -27.55 18.33
N VAL A 82 -8.69 -27.34 18.32
CA VAL A 82 -7.73 -28.39 17.95
C VAL A 82 -6.63 -28.53 18.99
N SER A 83 -6.08 -29.74 19.09
CA SER A 83 -4.78 -30.00 19.70
C SER A 83 -3.78 -30.33 18.62
N ILE A 84 -2.67 -29.59 18.57
CA ILE A 84 -1.64 -29.74 17.54
C ILE A 84 -0.28 -29.94 18.19
N THR A 85 0.51 -30.86 17.62
CA THR A 85 1.90 -31.10 18.01
C THR A 85 2.80 -30.86 16.81
N GLY A 86 3.85 -30.05 17.00
CA GLY A 86 4.81 -29.74 15.95
C GLY A 86 6.01 -28.98 16.49
N THR A 87 6.98 -28.76 15.62
CA THR A 87 8.22 -28.03 15.94
C THR A 87 8.01 -26.53 15.84
N LEU A 88 8.54 -25.75 16.78
CA LEU A 88 8.56 -24.30 16.67
C LEU A 88 9.56 -23.82 15.61
N SER A 89 9.15 -22.84 14.81
CA SER A 89 10.03 -22.13 13.88
C SER A 89 9.73 -20.64 13.88
N MET A 90 10.55 -19.88 13.16
CA MET A 90 10.42 -18.44 13.07
C MET A 90 10.61 -17.98 11.62
N PHE A 91 9.64 -17.22 11.12
CA PHE A 91 9.69 -16.66 9.77
C PHE A 91 9.35 -15.16 9.81
N ALA A 92 10.25 -14.32 9.31
CA ALA A 92 10.09 -12.85 9.38
C ALA A 92 9.73 -12.36 10.80
N ASN A 93 10.39 -12.96 11.79
CA ASN A 93 10.20 -12.80 13.23
C ASN A 93 8.85 -13.30 13.82
N LEU A 94 7.89 -13.72 13.00
CA LEU A 94 6.67 -14.41 13.46
C LEU A 94 7.02 -15.80 14.02
N LEU A 95 6.59 -16.12 15.24
CA LEU A 95 6.74 -17.45 15.83
C LEU A 95 5.62 -18.39 15.37
N GLU A 96 5.99 -19.57 14.86
CA GLU A 96 5.07 -20.51 14.23
C GLU A 96 5.25 -21.94 14.78
N VAL A 97 4.16 -22.71 14.88
CA VAL A 97 4.22 -24.17 14.99
C VAL A 97 4.21 -24.76 13.58
N GLY A 98 5.28 -25.46 13.22
CA GLY A 98 5.55 -26.02 11.90
C GLY A 98 6.91 -25.55 11.35
N PRO A 99 7.30 -25.93 10.12
CA PRO A 99 6.51 -26.63 9.10
C PRO A 99 6.35 -28.14 9.34
N VAL A 100 7.08 -28.71 10.31
CA VAL A 100 6.94 -30.11 10.70
C VAL A 100 5.84 -30.22 11.77
N ILE A 101 4.68 -30.74 11.36
CA ILE A 101 3.55 -31.02 12.23
C ILE A 101 3.44 -32.55 12.36
N GLU A 102 3.62 -33.05 13.58
CA GLU A 102 3.60 -34.49 13.90
C GLU A 102 2.18 -35.04 14.04
N GLY A 103 1.23 -34.20 14.47
CA GLY A 103 -0.15 -34.60 14.58
C GLY A 103 -1.09 -33.46 14.94
N ILE A 104 -2.34 -33.60 14.51
CA ILE A 104 -3.43 -32.69 14.83
C ILE A 104 -4.69 -33.48 15.16
N THR A 105 -5.40 -33.09 16.21
CA THR A 105 -6.66 -33.70 16.64
C THR A 105 -7.73 -32.63 16.74
N LEU A 106 -8.87 -32.85 16.09
CA LEU A 106 -10.08 -32.03 16.27
C LEU A 106 -10.74 -32.39 17.60
N LEU A 107 -10.87 -31.41 18.49
CA LEU A 107 -11.50 -31.57 19.81
C LEU A 107 -12.99 -31.22 19.74
N SER A 108 -13.30 -30.09 19.10
CA SER A 108 -14.67 -29.61 18.87
C SER A 108 -14.71 -28.70 17.64
N SER A 109 -15.90 -28.38 17.12
CA SER A 109 -16.07 -27.57 15.90
C SER A 109 -17.19 -26.56 16.07
N SER A 110 -17.16 -25.48 15.27
CA SER A 110 -18.17 -24.42 15.28
C SER A 110 -18.31 -23.69 16.62
N ASN A 111 -17.20 -23.53 17.33
CA ASN A 111 -17.13 -22.69 18.51
C ASN A 111 -17.19 -21.21 18.14
N PRO A 112 -17.68 -20.34 19.04
CA PRO A 112 -17.47 -18.91 18.89
C PRO A 112 -15.98 -18.60 18.84
N LEU A 113 -15.62 -17.60 18.05
CA LEU A 113 -14.26 -17.10 18.01
C LEU A 113 -13.95 -16.32 19.30
N PRO A 114 -12.67 -16.25 19.72
CA PRO A 114 -12.27 -15.39 20.84
C PRO A 114 -12.70 -13.94 20.62
N GLU A 115 -13.12 -13.27 21.68
CA GLU A 115 -13.44 -11.84 21.64
C GLU A 115 -12.16 -11.04 21.34
N PRO A 116 -12.20 -10.04 20.43
CA PRO A 116 -11.04 -9.22 20.12
C PRO A 116 -10.51 -8.45 21.34
N VAL A 117 -9.19 -8.35 21.45
CA VAL A 117 -8.56 -7.43 22.41
C VAL A 117 -8.48 -6.04 21.77
N VAL A 118 -9.08 -5.04 22.40
CA VAL A 118 -9.02 -3.65 21.90
C VAL A 118 -7.68 -3.03 22.27
N LEU A 119 -6.91 -2.59 21.28
CA LEU A 119 -5.61 -1.97 21.42
C LEU A 119 -5.48 -0.73 20.52
N THR A 120 -4.49 0.11 20.82
CA THR A 120 -3.98 1.14 19.92
C THR A 120 -2.78 0.62 19.11
N PRO A 121 -2.42 1.24 17.97
CA PRO A 121 -1.25 0.82 17.19
C PRO A 121 0.06 0.75 17.99
N ASN A 122 0.31 1.69 18.90
CA ASN A 122 1.53 1.69 19.73
C ASN A 122 1.52 0.62 20.83
N GLU A 123 0.38 0.00 21.12
CA GLU A 123 0.27 -1.09 22.09
C GLU A 123 0.51 -2.47 21.46
N LEU A 124 0.55 -2.56 20.12
CA LEU A 124 0.85 -3.80 19.41
C LEU A 124 2.26 -4.29 19.75
N ASN A 125 2.36 -5.51 20.26
CA ASN A 125 3.62 -6.11 20.66
C ASN A 125 3.54 -7.64 20.70
N GLU A 126 4.68 -8.26 20.97
CA GLU A 126 4.89 -9.71 21.01
C GLU A 126 3.91 -10.49 21.91
N SER A 127 3.47 -9.89 23.02
CA SER A 127 2.54 -10.53 23.95
C SER A 127 1.16 -10.80 23.31
N PHE A 128 0.83 -10.04 22.27
CA PHE A 128 -0.43 -10.14 21.54
C PHE A 128 -0.30 -10.84 20.18
N GLU A 129 0.92 -11.18 19.74
CA GLU A 129 1.16 -11.85 18.46
C GLU A 129 0.33 -13.15 18.39
N GLY A 130 -0.41 -13.31 17.29
CA GLY A 130 -1.31 -14.42 16.99
C GLY A 130 -2.74 -14.27 17.52
N GLN A 131 -3.05 -13.20 18.27
CA GLN A 131 -4.39 -12.97 18.83
C GLN A 131 -5.25 -12.11 17.90
N ILE A 132 -6.58 -12.25 18.00
CA ILE A 132 -7.54 -11.33 17.37
C ILE A 132 -7.52 -9.99 18.13
N ILE A 133 -7.20 -8.91 17.41
CA ILE A 133 -7.11 -7.54 17.90
C ILE A 133 -8.16 -6.68 17.20
N GLN A 134 -8.71 -5.70 17.92
CA GLN A 134 -9.50 -4.61 17.37
C GLN A 134 -8.80 -3.27 17.59
N ILE A 135 -8.77 -2.43 16.56
CA ILE A 135 -8.31 -1.04 16.65
C ILE A 135 -9.47 -0.15 16.21
N ASN A 136 -9.83 0.81 17.06
CA ASN A 136 -11.00 1.65 16.84
C ASN A 136 -10.67 2.92 16.06
N GLY A 137 -11.60 3.35 15.22
CA GLY A 137 -11.60 4.66 14.59
C GLY A 137 -10.38 4.92 13.70
N VAL A 138 -10.04 3.96 12.84
CA VAL A 138 -8.93 4.08 11.89
C VAL A 138 -9.36 4.77 10.61
N ASN A 139 -8.46 5.57 10.02
CA ASN A 139 -8.59 6.12 8.68
C ASN A 139 -7.48 5.55 7.80
N PHE A 140 -7.84 4.89 6.71
CA PHE A 140 -6.87 4.34 5.75
C PHE A 140 -6.29 5.44 4.87
N SER A 141 -4.96 5.44 4.70
CA SER A 141 -4.28 6.36 3.78
C SER A 141 -4.73 6.16 2.34
N ASP A 142 -5.00 4.91 1.96
CA ASP A 142 -5.50 4.50 0.65
C ASP A 142 -7.04 4.37 0.62
N GLY A 143 -7.75 4.93 1.60
CA GLY A 143 -9.21 4.88 1.65
C GLY A 143 -9.84 5.43 0.37
N GLY A 144 -10.80 4.68 -0.20
CA GLY A 144 -11.39 5.00 -1.51
C GLY A 144 -10.70 4.35 -2.71
N ASN A 145 -9.61 3.58 -2.49
CA ASN A 145 -9.08 2.66 -3.49
C ASN A 145 -9.72 1.27 -3.34
N VAL A 146 -9.23 0.31 -4.14
CA VAL A 146 -9.64 -1.09 -4.07
C VAL A 146 -8.50 -1.91 -3.50
N PHE A 147 -8.83 -2.85 -2.61
CA PHE A 147 -7.86 -3.80 -2.08
C PHE A 147 -7.27 -4.68 -3.19
N GLY A 148 -5.97 -4.54 -3.43
CA GLY A 148 -5.10 -5.55 -4.03
C GLY A 148 -4.21 -6.26 -2.99
N SER A 149 -3.36 -7.18 -3.45
CA SER A 149 -2.42 -7.90 -2.60
C SER A 149 -1.28 -6.97 -2.15
N SER A 150 -1.45 -6.31 -1.01
CA SER A 150 -0.54 -5.27 -0.51
C SER A 150 -0.71 -5.05 0.99
N THR A 151 0.16 -4.22 1.54
CA THR A 151 0.02 -3.58 2.85
C THR A 151 -0.75 -2.27 2.71
N TYR A 152 -1.60 -1.95 3.68
CA TYR A 152 -2.37 -0.71 3.76
C TYR A 152 -2.10 -0.05 5.10
N ALA A 153 -1.65 1.20 5.05
CA ALA A 153 -1.43 2.01 6.25
C ALA A 153 -2.72 2.69 6.70
N PHE A 154 -2.92 2.76 8.00
CA PHE A 154 -3.99 3.52 8.62
C PHE A 154 -3.46 4.35 9.78
N THR A 155 -4.24 5.37 10.15
CA THR A 155 -3.99 6.18 11.34
C THR A 155 -5.21 6.13 12.24
N ASP A 156 -5.02 5.86 13.53
CA ASP A 156 -6.10 5.84 14.51
C ASP A 156 -6.52 7.26 14.95
N ILE A 157 -7.51 7.34 15.85
CA ILE A 157 -8.00 8.62 16.38
C ILE A 157 -6.95 9.39 17.22
N ASN A 158 -5.92 8.71 17.72
CA ASN A 158 -4.82 9.30 18.48
C ASN A 158 -3.67 9.80 17.60
N GLY A 159 -3.74 9.56 16.29
CA GLY A 159 -2.67 9.89 15.35
C GLY A 159 -1.57 8.84 15.28
N GLU A 160 -1.81 7.63 15.80
CA GLU A 160 -0.88 6.51 15.75
C GLU A 160 -1.05 5.74 14.44
N GLU A 161 0.08 5.33 13.84
CA GLU A 161 0.09 4.63 12.57
C GLU A 161 0.13 3.12 12.77
N GLY A 162 -0.65 2.39 11.98
CA GLY A 162 -0.66 0.94 11.95
C GLY A 162 -0.79 0.41 10.53
N LEU A 163 -0.61 -0.90 10.38
CA LEU A 163 -0.64 -1.58 9.09
C LEU A 163 -1.65 -2.73 9.13
N ILE A 164 -2.37 -2.91 8.03
CA ILE A 164 -2.98 -4.21 7.70
C ILE A 164 -2.29 -4.81 6.48
N TYR A 165 -2.36 -6.12 6.34
CA TYR A 165 -1.89 -6.82 5.14
C TYR A 165 -2.97 -7.71 4.54
N ALA A 166 -3.22 -7.51 3.24
CA ALA A 166 -4.09 -8.36 2.44
C ALA A 166 -3.22 -9.16 1.46
N ASN A 167 -3.21 -10.48 1.60
CA ASN A 167 -2.48 -11.35 0.66
C ASN A 167 -3.33 -11.65 -0.59
N ALA A 168 -2.74 -12.35 -1.56
CA ALA A 168 -3.41 -12.69 -2.81
C ALA A 168 -4.64 -13.63 -2.71
N ASN A 169 -4.82 -14.32 -1.58
CA ASN A 169 -5.98 -15.19 -1.30
C ASN A 169 -7.06 -14.51 -0.45
N SER A 170 -6.81 -13.28 0.03
CA SER A 170 -7.70 -12.59 0.94
C SER A 170 -9.06 -12.32 0.31
N ASP A 171 -10.14 -12.50 1.09
CA ASP A 171 -11.49 -12.14 0.69
C ASP A 171 -11.69 -10.61 0.54
N LEU A 172 -10.68 -9.81 0.90
CA LEU A 172 -10.67 -8.37 0.68
C LEU A 172 -10.34 -8.02 -0.77
N ILE A 173 -9.70 -8.90 -1.55
CA ILE A 173 -9.22 -8.55 -2.88
C ILE A 173 -10.39 -8.15 -3.80
N GLY A 174 -10.34 -6.92 -4.32
CA GLY A 174 -11.40 -6.35 -5.15
C GLY A 174 -12.44 -5.53 -4.39
N GLU A 175 -12.42 -5.55 -3.06
CA GLU A 175 -13.32 -4.78 -2.20
C GLU A 175 -12.82 -3.34 -2.01
N LEU A 176 -13.73 -2.43 -1.64
CA LEU A 176 -13.39 -1.05 -1.34
C LEU A 176 -12.56 -0.96 -0.06
N VAL A 177 -11.40 -0.32 -0.13
CA VAL A 177 -10.67 0.11 1.08
C VAL A 177 -11.54 1.15 1.78
N PRO A 178 -11.94 0.93 3.06
CA PRO A 178 -12.88 1.80 3.74
C PRO A 178 -12.54 3.27 3.60
N LEU A 179 -13.55 4.05 3.24
CA LEU A 179 -13.45 5.48 3.06
C LEU A 179 -14.02 6.17 4.30
N GLY A 180 -13.19 6.94 4.98
CA GLY A 180 -13.52 7.52 6.28
C GLY A 180 -13.17 6.59 7.45
N THR A 181 -13.71 6.93 8.61
CA THR A 181 -13.34 6.31 9.90
C THR A 181 -14.09 5.00 10.12
N ILE A 182 -13.37 3.95 10.49
CA ILE A 182 -13.92 2.61 10.72
C ILE A 182 -13.16 1.87 11.82
N ASP A 183 -13.78 0.93 12.52
CA ASP A 183 -13.05 0.00 13.40
C ASP A 183 -12.52 -1.17 12.57
N VAL A 184 -11.31 -1.63 12.86
CA VAL A 184 -10.69 -2.77 12.18
C VAL A 184 -10.40 -3.88 13.17
N VAL A 185 -10.84 -5.08 12.82
CA VAL A 185 -10.51 -6.34 13.50
C VAL A 185 -9.52 -7.11 12.65
N GLY A 186 -8.57 -7.79 13.27
CA GLY A 186 -7.67 -8.66 12.54
C GLY A 186 -6.77 -9.44 13.47
N ILE A 187 -6.13 -10.47 12.94
CA ILE A 187 -5.15 -11.23 13.72
C ILE A 187 -3.84 -10.46 13.71
N LEU A 188 -3.25 -10.22 14.89
CA LEU A 188 -1.95 -9.58 14.99
C LEU A 188 -0.87 -10.54 14.52
N SER A 189 -0.19 -10.16 13.43
CA SER A 189 0.94 -10.87 12.84
C SER A 189 2.17 -9.97 12.86
N GLN A 190 3.30 -10.53 12.42
CA GLN A 190 4.55 -9.81 12.26
C GLN A 190 5.19 -10.14 10.91
N PHE A 191 5.78 -9.13 10.28
CA PHE A 191 6.61 -9.33 9.09
C PHE A 191 7.79 -8.37 9.11
N SER A 192 8.88 -8.81 9.73
CA SER A 192 10.13 -8.05 9.83
C SER A 192 11.32 -8.99 9.75
N PHE A 193 12.30 -8.67 8.91
CA PHE A 193 13.60 -9.37 8.91
C PHE A 193 14.68 -8.61 9.68
N ALA A 194 14.35 -7.40 10.17
CA ALA A 194 15.33 -6.47 10.73
C ALA A 194 15.28 -6.39 12.26
N ASN A 195 14.08 -6.40 12.83
CA ASN A 195 13.86 -6.22 14.26
C ASN A 195 12.68 -7.11 14.73
N PRO A 196 12.87 -7.96 15.76
CA PRO A 196 11.81 -8.83 16.30
C PRO A 196 10.76 -8.09 17.14
N PHE A 197 10.92 -6.78 17.37
CA PHE A 197 9.96 -5.97 18.12
C PHE A 197 9.29 -4.91 17.23
N ASP A 198 9.20 -5.15 15.93
CA ASP A 198 8.66 -4.22 14.93
C ASP A 198 8.03 -4.99 13.76
N GLY A 199 7.38 -4.28 12.82
CA GLY A 199 6.72 -4.89 11.67
C GLY A 199 5.42 -5.60 12.01
N TYR A 200 4.78 -5.18 13.10
CA TYR A 200 3.45 -5.65 13.48
C TYR A 200 2.40 -5.17 12.47
N GLN A 201 1.50 -6.07 12.13
CA GLN A 201 0.42 -5.82 11.16
C GLN A 201 -0.80 -6.64 11.53
N LEU A 202 -1.99 -6.10 11.29
CA LEU A 202 -3.23 -6.87 11.40
C LEU A 202 -3.52 -7.62 10.10
N LEU A 203 -4.12 -8.80 10.24
CA LEU A 203 -4.63 -9.62 9.15
C LEU A 203 -6.16 -9.73 9.28
N PRO A 204 -6.93 -8.78 8.71
CA PRO A 204 -8.38 -8.93 8.59
C PRO A 204 -8.72 -10.09 7.65
N ARG A 205 -9.80 -10.80 7.97
CA ARG A 205 -10.21 -12.02 7.26
C ARG A 205 -11.15 -11.69 6.11
N SER A 206 -12.07 -10.75 6.33
CA SER A 206 -13.05 -10.33 5.32
C SER A 206 -13.55 -8.90 5.60
N MET A 207 -14.42 -8.37 4.74
CA MET A 207 -15.05 -7.06 4.99
C MET A 207 -15.89 -7.03 6.28
N ALA A 208 -16.26 -8.18 6.85
CA ALA A 208 -16.94 -8.24 8.16
C ALA A 208 -16.05 -7.82 9.33
N ASP A 209 -14.72 -7.80 9.16
CA ASP A 209 -13.77 -7.31 10.16
C ASP A 209 -13.59 -5.78 10.10
N PHE A 210 -14.31 -5.09 9.20
CA PHE A 210 -14.34 -3.63 9.13
C PHE A 210 -15.70 -3.16 9.64
N ILE A 211 -15.74 -2.71 10.88
CA ILE A 211 -16.97 -2.44 11.61
C ILE A 211 -17.22 -0.95 11.60
N SER A 212 -18.29 -0.53 10.92
CA SER A 212 -18.75 0.85 10.98
C SER A 212 -19.77 1.02 12.11
N GLU A 213 -19.54 1.97 13.00
CA GLU A 213 -20.54 2.42 13.97
C GLU A 213 -21.55 3.39 13.35
N PHE A 214 -21.33 3.81 12.10
CA PHE A 214 -22.16 4.80 11.42
C PHE A 214 -23.24 4.15 10.55
N PRO A 215 -24.46 4.70 10.51
CA PRO A 215 -25.54 4.19 9.66
C PRO A 215 -25.37 4.38 8.16
N ILE A 216 -24.31 5.10 7.73
CA ILE A 216 -24.03 5.41 6.33
C ILE A 216 -22.59 5.03 6.04
N ASN A 217 -22.38 4.23 5.00
CA ASN A 217 -21.08 3.83 4.53
C ASN A 217 -20.93 4.12 3.04
N PHE A 218 -19.71 4.45 2.62
CA PHE A 218 -19.38 4.51 1.21
C PHE A 218 -19.37 3.10 0.63
N ALA A 219 -20.01 2.95 -0.53
CA ALA A 219 -20.15 1.68 -1.25
C ALA A 219 -19.40 1.67 -2.60
N SER A 220 -18.70 2.75 -2.93
CA SER A 220 -17.83 2.82 -4.10
C SER A 220 -16.65 3.76 -3.87
N VAL A 221 -15.66 3.66 -4.76
CA VAL A 221 -14.65 4.70 -4.95
C VAL A 221 -15.32 6.00 -5.39
N ILE A 222 -14.69 7.15 -5.12
CA ILE A 222 -15.11 8.43 -5.69
C ILE A 222 -14.51 8.55 -7.08
N THR A 223 -15.36 8.65 -8.10
CA THR A 223 -14.91 8.81 -9.49
C THR A 223 -15.09 10.24 -9.96
N GLN A 224 -14.18 10.71 -10.81
CA GLN A 224 -14.25 12.01 -11.43
C GLN A 224 -14.72 11.87 -12.88
N THR A 225 -15.83 12.51 -13.23
CA THR A 225 -16.44 12.46 -14.56
C THR A 225 -16.72 13.86 -15.11
N ASN A 226 -17.29 13.93 -16.32
CA ASN A 226 -17.77 15.16 -16.98
C ASN A 226 -16.81 16.35 -16.89
N LEU A 227 -15.54 16.10 -17.21
CA LEU A 227 -14.46 17.06 -17.06
C LEU A 227 -14.61 18.24 -18.04
N SER A 228 -14.45 19.46 -17.53
CA SER A 228 -14.27 20.65 -18.35
C SER A 228 -13.12 21.51 -17.83
N THR A 229 -12.82 22.60 -18.53
CA THR A 229 -11.82 23.57 -18.07
C THR A 229 -12.26 24.37 -16.85
N SER A 230 -13.54 24.30 -16.46
CA SER A 230 -14.10 25.08 -15.35
C SER A 230 -15.04 24.30 -14.43
N SER A 231 -15.12 22.99 -14.62
CA SER A 231 -15.97 22.12 -13.81
C SER A 231 -15.42 20.70 -13.72
N ILE A 232 -15.77 20.04 -12.63
CA ILE A 232 -15.59 18.61 -12.42
C ILE A 232 -16.88 18.05 -11.83
N THR A 233 -17.19 16.80 -12.14
CA THR A 233 -18.26 16.04 -11.49
C THR A 233 -17.64 14.93 -10.67
N LEU A 234 -18.06 14.80 -9.41
CA LEU A 234 -17.68 13.67 -8.56
C LEU A 234 -18.90 12.78 -8.33
N ASP A 235 -18.70 11.47 -8.52
CA ASP A 235 -19.72 10.43 -8.41
C ASP A 235 -19.30 9.37 -7.40
N TRP A 236 -20.22 8.97 -6.53
CA TRP A 236 -20.00 7.87 -5.57
C TRP A 236 -21.31 7.27 -5.09
N ASN A 237 -21.22 6.10 -4.46
CA ASN A 237 -22.35 5.39 -3.89
C ASN A 237 -22.26 5.29 -2.38
N THR A 238 -23.41 5.25 -1.72
CA THR A 238 -23.56 4.88 -0.31
C THR A 238 -24.47 3.66 -0.16
N ASP A 239 -24.31 2.94 0.95
CA ASP A 239 -25.15 1.78 1.29
C ASP A 239 -26.61 2.14 1.60
N VAL A 240 -26.86 3.38 2.02
CA VAL A 240 -28.19 3.94 2.29
C VAL A 240 -28.44 5.23 1.50
N ALA A 241 -29.71 5.51 1.21
CA ALA A 241 -30.08 6.78 0.57
C ALA A 241 -29.85 7.96 1.53
N SER A 242 -29.16 8.99 1.06
CA SER A 242 -28.71 10.14 1.85
C SER A 242 -28.67 11.40 0.98
N SER A 243 -28.64 12.59 1.60
CA SER A 243 -28.24 13.82 0.91
C SER A 243 -26.72 13.91 0.86
N THR A 244 -26.19 14.88 0.10
CA THR A 244 -24.76 14.87 -0.26
C THR A 244 -24.16 16.27 -0.39
N GLY A 245 -22.89 16.40 -0.06
CA GLY A 245 -22.10 17.61 -0.32
C GLY A 245 -20.63 17.33 -0.58
N ILE A 246 -19.93 18.37 -1.05
CA ILE A 246 -18.48 18.38 -1.25
C ILE A 246 -17.91 19.65 -0.64
N PHE A 247 -16.99 19.51 0.30
CA PHE A 247 -16.06 20.57 0.66
C PHE A 247 -14.87 20.55 -0.30
N TYR A 248 -14.53 21.68 -0.89
CA TYR A 248 -13.45 21.75 -1.88
C TYR A 248 -12.61 23.03 -1.79
N GLY A 249 -11.39 22.99 -2.31
CA GLY A 249 -10.51 24.14 -2.39
C GLY A 249 -9.17 23.83 -3.07
N ILE A 250 -8.36 24.87 -3.29
CA ILE A 250 -7.01 24.73 -3.88
C ILE A 250 -5.94 24.35 -2.83
N MET A 251 -6.35 24.15 -1.58
CA MET A 251 -5.51 23.76 -0.45
C MET A 251 -6.19 22.63 0.33
N PRO A 252 -5.43 21.77 1.04
CA PRO A 252 -6.00 20.71 1.88
C PRO A 252 -6.92 21.20 3.00
N SER A 253 -6.85 22.49 3.38
CA SER A 253 -7.77 23.08 4.35
C SER A 253 -9.21 23.22 3.83
N LEU A 254 -9.42 22.99 2.53
CA LEU A 254 -10.68 23.22 1.83
C LEU A 254 -11.13 24.70 1.97
N GLY A 255 -12.33 25.05 1.54
CA GLY A 255 -12.84 26.41 1.75
C GLY A 255 -14.18 26.77 1.10
N ALA A 256 -14.62 26.00 0.10
CA ALA A 256 -15.93 26.14 -0.51
C ALA A 256 -16.77 24.87 -0.30
N GLU A 257 -18.08 24.98 -0.49
CA GLU A 257 -19.03 23.89 -0.32
C GLU A 257 -20.03 23.86 -1.49
N ALA A 258 -20.32 22.67 -1.98
CA ALA A 258 -21.45 22.39 -2.85
C ALA A 258 -22.32 21.33 -2.17
N TYR A 259 -23.64 21.53 -2.08
CA TYR A 259 -24.55 20.62 -1.38
C TYR A 259 -25.81 20.39 -2.21
N LEU A 260 -26.30 19.15 -2.22
CA LEU A 260 -27.55 18.72 -2.83
C LEU A 260 -28.42 18.01 -1.79
N ASP A 261 -29.61 18.57 -1.56
CA ASP A 261 -30.61 18.02 -0.64
C ASP A 261 -31.50 16.97 -1.32
N GLU A 262 -30.87 16.01 -2.01
CA GLU A 262 -31.55 14.90 -2.68
C GLU A 262 -31.18 13.59 -2.00
N SER A 263 -32.18 12.83 -1.56
CA SER A 263 -31.95 11.52 -0.94
C SER A 263 -31.80 10.44 -2.00
N THR A 264 -30.57 10.02 -2.25
CA THR A 264 -30.19 8.97 -3.21
C THR A 264 -29.05 8.12 -2.65
N ALA A 265 -28.88 6.90 -3.18
CA ALA A 265 -27.72 6.06 -2.89
C ALA A 265 -26.63 6.17 -3.98
N ASN A 266 -26.95 6.79 -5.12
CA ASN A 266 -26.00 7.12 -6.19
C ASN A 266 -25.90 8.64 -6.24
N HIS A 267 -24.78 9.18 -5.77
CA HIS A 267 -24.54 10.61 -5.62
C HIS A 267 -23.75 11.13 -6.81
N GLU A 268 -24.08 12.34 -7.24
CA GLU A 268 -23.37 13.08 -8.28
C GLU A 268 -23.41 14.57 -7.89
N ILE A 269 -22.24 15.23 -7.79
CA ILE A 269 -22.17 16.68 -7.63
C ILE A 269 -21.21 17.26 -8.66
N THR A 270 -21.70 18.23 -9.43
CA THR A 270 -20.87 19.04 -10.33
C THR A 270 -20.45 20.33 -9.64
N ILE A 271 -19.15 20.52 -9.48
CA ILE A 271 -18.55 21.77 -9.01
C ILE A 271 -18.18 22.60 -10.23
N THR A 272 -18.54 23.89 -10.23
CA THR A 272 -18.34 24.81 -11.37
C THR A 272 -17.51 26.03 -10.97
N ALA A 273 -17.23 26.91 -11.94
CA ALA A 273 -16.41 28.11 -11.76
C ALA A 273 -14.98 27.84 -11.25
N LEU A 274 -14.43 26.68 -11.63
CA LEU A 274 -13.07 26.26 -11.31
C LEU A 274 -12.07 26.86 -12.31
N GLN A 275 -10.80 26.91 -11.93
CA GLN A 275 -9.69 27.30 -12.80
C GLN A 275 -9.24 26.10 -13.64
N SER A 276 -8.84 26.34 -14.88
CA SER A 276 -8.37 25.30 -15.80
C SER A 276 -6.99 24.75 -15.39
N GLY A 277 -6.81 23.43 -15.54
CA GLY A 277 -5.54 22.74 -15.25
C GLY A 277 -5.12 22.80 -13.79
N MET A 278 -6.05 23.11 -12.88
CA MET A 278 -5.77 23.33 -11.46
C MET A 278 -6.20 22.12 -10.63
N PRO A 279 -5.36 21.60 -9.71
CA PRO A 279 -5.78 20.62 -8.73
C PRO A 279 -6.66 21.25 -7.65
N TYR A 280 -7.71 20.53 -7.29
CA TYR A 280 -8.63 20.82 -6.20
C TYR A 280 -8.63 19.66 -5.22
N TYR A 281 -8.47 19.98 -3.95
CA TYR A 281 -8.71 19.09 -2.84
C TYR A 281 -10.22 19.04 -2.59
N CYS A 282 -10.80 17.85 -2.53
CA CYS A 282 -12.22 17.66 -2.27
C CYS A 282 -12.43 16.60 -1.18
N GLN A 283 -13.36 16.86 -0.28
CA GLN A 283 -13.89 15.91 0.68
C GLN A 283 -15.40 15.79 0.43
N VAL A 284 -15.85 14.61 0.00
CA VAL A 284 -17.28 14.36 -0.17
C VAL A 284 -17.87 13.90 1.16
N TYR A 285 -19.14 14.19 1.36
CA TYR A 285 -19.86 13.72 2.53
C TYR A 285 -21.32 13.40 2.19
N SER A 286 -21.91 12.49 2.96
CA SER A 286 -23.29 12.06 2.80
C SER A 286 -24.03 12.10 4.14
N VAL A 287 -25.25 12.62 4.15
CA VAL A 287 -26.05 12.85 5.38
C VAL A 287 -27.34 12.04 5.35
N ALA A 288 -27.59 11.25 6.39
CA ALA A 288 -28.85 10.53 6.60
C ALA A 288 -29.32 10.74 8.04
N GLY A 289 -30.38 11.52 8.20
CA GLY A 289 -30.87 11.86 9.53
C GLY A 289 -29.87 12.71 10.32
N ALA A 290 -29.36 12.17 11.42
CA ALA A 290 -28.40 12.87 12.29
C ALA A 290 -26.93 12.50 11.97
N ASP A 291 -26.71 11.50 11.13
CA ASP A 291 -25.38 10.96 10.86
C ASP A 291 -24.82 11.52 9.56
N THR A 292 -23.50 11.68 9.52
CA THR A 292 -22.77 12.17 8.35
C THR A 292 -21.53 11.31 8.14
N ALA A 293 -21.42 10.69 6.98
CA ALA A 293 -20.22 10.00 6.54
C ALA A 293 -19.34 10.97 5.76
N PHE A 294 -18.05 11.04 6.12
CA PHE A 294 -17.05 11.87 5.45
C PHE A 294 -16.03 11.00 4.75
N SER A 295 -15.65 11.37 3.54
CA SER A 295 -14.53 10.74 2.85
C SER A 295 -13.18 11.24 3.37
N ASN A 296 -12.10 10.57 2.95
CA ASN A 296 -10.78 11.20 2.91
C ASN A 296 -10.77 12.40 1.94
N ILE A 297 -9.77 13.27 2.05
CA ILE A 297 -9.55 14.35 1.08
C ILE A 297 -8.87 13.75 -0.16
N GLY A 298 -9.58 13.75 -1.29
CA GLY A 298 -9.05 13.40 -2.60
C GLY A 298 -8.56 14.62 -3.39
N VAL A 299 -7.72 14.40 -4.41
CA VAL A 299 -7.25 15.45 -5.33
C VAL A 299 -7.80 15.19 -6.72
N TYR A 300 -8.48 16.20 -7.27
CA TYR A 300 -9.16 16.15 -8.56
C TYR A 300 -8.75 17.34 -9.41
N SER A 301 -8.76 17.26 -10.73
CA SER A 301 -8.28 18.36 -11.59
C SER A 301 -9.22 18.66 -12.75
N THR A 302 -9.36 19.94 -13.08
CA THR A 302 -10.04 20.38 -14.30
C THR A 302 -9.20 20.06 -15.54
N VAL A 303 -9.84 20.05 -16.71
CA VAL A 303 -9.13 19.99 -17.99
C VAL A 303 -8.24 21.22 -18.14
N SER A 304 -7.00 21.03 -18.58
CA SER A 304 -6.09 22.14 -18.90
C SER A 304 -6.43 22.81 -20.24
N GLU A 305 -6.05 24.07 -20.42
CA GLU A 305 -6.08 24.78 -21.71
C GLU A 305 -4.99 24.30 -22.71
N SER A 306 -4.19 23.30 -22.34
CA SER A 306 -3.20 22.70 -23.25
C SER A 306 -3.85 22.28 -24.56
N SER A 307 -3.10 22.42 -25.65
CA SER A 307 -3.49 21.91 -26.96
C SER A 307 -3.69 20.39 -26.99
N GLY A 308 -3.23 19.67 -25.95
CA GLY A 308 -3.31 18.22 -25.85
C GLY A 308 -2.44 17.49 -26.88
N LYS A 309 -1.53 18.19 -27.55
CA LYS A 309 -0.64 17.61 -28.56
C LYS A 309 0.44 16.81 -27.89
N ILE A 310 0.30 15.50 -27.93
CA ILE A 310 1.28 14.57 -27.37
C ILE A 310 2.19 14.08 -28.50
N SER A 311 3.50 14.06 -28.25
CA SER A 311 4.48 13.34 -29.06
C SER A 311 5.14 12.26 -28.19
N VAL A 312 5.11 11.01 -28.65
CA VAL A 312 5.65 9.87 -27.92
C VAL A 312 6.91 9.37 -28.60
N TYR A 313 7.96 9.15 -27.81
CA TYR A 313 9.26 8.72 -28.30
C TYR A 313 9.77 7.53 -27.51
N PHE A 314 10.40 6.59 -28.21
CA PHE A 314 11.19 5.51 -27.61
C PHE A 314 12.61 5.56 -28.15
N ASN A 315 13.59 5.18 -27.33
CA ASN A 315 14.97 5.02 -27.80
C ASN A 315 15.21 3.67 -28.50
N ARG A 316 14.14 2.90 -28.79
CA ARG A 316 14.17 1.58 -29.44
C ARG A 316 13.13 1.48 -30.55
N ASP A 317 13.16 0.37 -31.28
CA ASP A 317 12.08 -0.01 -32.18
C ASP A 317 10.75 -0.04 -31.42
N VAL A 318 9.69 0.44 -32.07
CA VAL A 318 8.33 0.45 -31.53
C VAL A 318 7.42 -0.37 -32.42
N ASP A 319 6.58 -1.19 -31.78
CA ASP A 319 5.41 -1.78 -32.41
C ASP A 319 4.18 -0.90 -32.15
N ASN A 320 3.81 -0.08 -33.13
CA ASN A 320 2.64 0.80 -33.04
C ASN A 320 1.31 0.04 -33.07
N GLY A 321 1.30 -1.28 -33.31
CA GLY A 321 0.09 -2.10 -33.20
C GLY A 321 -0.54 -2.12 -31.80
N PHE A 322 0.23 -1.75 -30.76
CA PHE A 322 -0.27 -1.60 -29.39
C PHE A 322 -0.77 -0.18 -29.06
N SER A 323 -0.62 0.79 -29.98
CA SER A 323 -1.10 2.15 -29.78
C SER A 323 -2.60 2.26 -30.06
N THR A 324 -3.33 2.93 -29.18
CA THR A 324 -4.74 3.33 -29.38
C THR A 324 -4.89 4.84 -29.58
N GLY A 325 -3.78 5.57 -29.69
CA GLY A 325 -3.74 7.03 -29.73
C GLY A 325 -2.63 7.54 -30.65
N VAL A 326 -1.64 8.25 -30.08
CA VAL A 326 -0.52 8.79 -30.84
C VAL A 326 0.53 7.70 -31.04
N ASP A 327 0.79 7.34 -32.30
CA ASP A 327 1.90 6.46 -32.68
C ASP A 327 3.23 7.02 -32.22
N ALA A 328 4.07 6.17 -31.63
CA ALA A 328 5.35 6.60 -31.12
C ALA A 328 6.42 6.59 -32.22
N ILE A 329 7.46 7.40 -31.99
CA ILE A 329 8.59 7.59 -32.89
C ILE A 329 9.84 6.98 -32.26
N SER A 330 10.52 6.11 -33.01
CA SER A 330 11.82 5.55 -32.63
C SER A 330 12.94 6.57 -32.84
N LEU A 331 13.57 7.02 -31.75
CA LEU A 331 14.71 7.95 -31.77
C LEU A 331 16.06 7.23 -31.82
N PHE A 332 16.13 5.95 -31.47
CA PHE A 332 17.37 5.18 -31.36
C PHE A 332 18.42 5.88 -30.48
N GLN A 333 19.42 6.52 -31.09
CA GLN A 333 20.52 7.21 -30.41
C GLN A 333 20.33 8.73 -30.34
N ALA A 334 19.16 9.26 -30.71
CA ALA A 334 18.87 10.70 -30.78
C ALA A 334 18.00 11.23 -29.61
N THR A 335 17.92 10.49 -28.50
CA THR A 335 17.07 10.88 -27.36
C THR A 335 17.60 12.14 -26.68
N ASP A 336 18.91 12.25 -26.45
CA ASP A 336 19.52 13.45 -25.87
C ASP A 336 19.47 14.64 -26.83
N ASP A 337 19.69 14.44 -28.13
CA ASP A 337 19.49 15.46 -29.17
C ASP A 337 18.08 16.07 -29.10
N THR A 338 17.06 15.23 -28.90
CA THR A 338 15.66 15.68 -28.79
C THR A 338 15.43 16.48 -27.50
N ILE A 339 15.99 16.04 -26.37
CA ILE A 339 15.94 16.77 -25.09
C ILE A 339 16.64 18.13 -25.23
N VAL A 340 17.84 18.16 -25.77
CA VAL A 340 18.64 19.37 -26.02
C VAL A 340 17.89 20.34 -26.93
N ALA A 341 17.25 19.84 -27.99
CA ALA A 341 16.44 20.67 -28.87
C ALA A 341 15.29 21.36 -28.13
N GLN A 342 14.63 20.69 -27.18
CA GLN A 342 13.58 21.33 -26.39
C GLN A 342 14.12 22.32 -25.36
N ILE A 343 15.22 22.00 -24.66
CA ILE A 343 15.89 22.94 -23.75
C ILE A 343 16.28 24.22 -24.50
N ASN A 344 16.80 24.10 -25.72
CA ASN A 344 17.21 25.23 -26.54
C ASN A 344 16.05 26.13 -27.00
N ARG A 345 14.80 25.67 -26.90
CA ARG A 345 13.61 26.50 -27.20
C ARG A 345 13.22 27.43 -26.05
N SER A 346 13.70 27.17 -24.83
CA SER A 346 13.37 27.99 -23.65
C SER A 346 13.72 29.46 -23.86
N GLN A 347 12.78 30.32 -23.47
CA GLN A 347 12.88 31.78 -23.59
C GLN A 347 12.78 32.47 -22.24
N THR A 348 12.00 31.93 -21.30
CA THR A 348 11.71 32.59 -20.01
C THR A 348 12.10 31.72 -18.82
N THR A 349 11.63 30.46 -18.79
CA THR A 349 11.91 29.53 -17.68
C THR A 349 12.31 28.14 -18.18
N LEU A 350 13.09 27.46 -17.37
CA LEU A 350 13.45 26.06 -17.56
C LEU A 350 13.50 25.37 -16.19
N ASP A 351 12.50 24.54 -15.92
CA ASP A 351 12.38 23.82 -14.66
C ASP A 351 12.62 22.34 -14.85
N ILE A 352 13.57 21.78 -14.10
CA ILE A 352 14.05 20.42 -14.31
C ILE A 352 13.94 19.65 -13.00
N ALA A 353 13.33 18.47 -13.05
CA ALA A 353 13.41 17.48 -11.98
C ALA A 353 13.95 16.17 -12.59
N ALA A 354 15.12 15.74 -12.17
CA ALA A 354 15.73 14.52 -12.69
C ALA A 354 16.33 13.64 -11.58
N TYR A 355 15.92 12.38 -11.57
CA TYR A 355 16.45 11.36 -10.68
C TYR A 355 17.97 11.16 -10.86
N ASN A 356 18.45 11.06 -12.10
CA ASN A 356 19.88 10.90 -12.37
C ASN A 356 20.31 11.59 -13.67
N ASN A 357 21.43 12.31 -13.63
CA ASN A 357 22.04 12.96 -14.78
C ASN A 357 23.57 12.76 -14.84
N ASN A 358 24.07 12.23 -15.96
CA ASN A 358 25.49 12.20 -16.32
C ASN A 358 25.78 12.63 -17.78
N ASN A 359 24.78 13.17 -18.47
CA ASN A 359 24.90 13.52 -19.89
C ASN A 359 25.41 14.97 -20.06
N GLY A 360 26.63 15.09 -20.58
CA GLY A 360 27.29 16.37 -20.84
C GLY A 360 26.52 17.30 -21.81
N PRO A 361 26.05 16.81 -22.97
CA PRO A 361 25.25 17.61 -23.91
C PRO A 361 24.00 18.27 -23.27
N ILE A 362 23.25 17.54 -22.47
CA ILE A 362 22.08 18.07 -21.76
C ILE A 362 22.50 19.16 -20.76
N VAL A 363 23.55 18.94 -19.97
CA VAL A 363 24.07 19.95 -19.02
C VAL A 363 24.56 21.21 -19.74
N MET A 364 25.22 21.06 -20.89
CA MET A 364 25.64 22.18 -21.73
C MET A 364 24.44 23.00 -22.22
N ALA A 365 23.39 22.35 -22.72
CA ALA A 365 22.18 23.04 -23.16
C ALA A 365 21.48 23.81 -22.02
N ILE A 366 21.51 23.26 -20.79
CA ILE A 366 20.98 23.93 -19.59
C ILE A 366 21.80 25.19 -19.28
N ASN A 367 23.13 25.09 -19.31
CA ASN A 367 24.02 26.24 -19.12
C ASN A 367 23.81 27.30 -20.21
N ASP A 368 23.68 26.89 -21.47
CA ASP A 368 23.41 27.80 -22.59
C ASP A 368 22.07 28.51 -22.42
N ALA A 369 21.04 27.84 -21.88
CA ALA A 369 19.76 28.47 -21.55
C ALA A 369 19.92 29.54 -20.46
N PHE A 370 20.64 29.22 -19.39
CA PHE A 370 20.96 30.17 -18.33
C PHE A 370 21.73 31.39 -18.86
N ASP A 371 22.73 31.17 -19.72
CA ASP A 371 23.54 32.23 -20.32
C ASP A 371 22.75 33.11 -21.29
N ARG A 372 21.67 32.58 -21.90
CA ARG A 372 20.67 33.36 -22.66
C ARG A 372 19.76 34.22 -21.78
N GLY A 373 19.83 34.07 -20.45
CA GLY A 373 19.00 34.79 -19.48
C GLY A 373 17.71 34.06 -19.08
N VAL A 374 17.56 32.78 -19.43
CA VAL A 374 16.44 31.95 -18.97
C VAL A 374 16.58 31.69 -17.47
N THR A 375 15.47 31.79 -16.73
CA THR A 375 15.47 31.41 -15.31
C THR A 375 15.46 29.89 -15.20
N VAL A 376 16.58 29.31 -14.77
CA VAL A 376 16.75 27.86 -14.64
C VAL A 376 16.62 27.43 -13.18
N ARG A 377 15.84 26.38 -12.92
CA ARG A 377 15.68 25.74 -11.60
C ARG A 377 15.85 24.23 -11.73
N TYR A 378 16.55 23.61 -10.78
CA TYR A 378 16.82 22.17 -10.82
C TYR A 378 16.48 21.47 -9.49
N ILE A 379 15.80 20.33 -9.56
CA ILE A 379 15.59 19.40 -8.45
C ILE A 379 16.28 18.08 -8.79
N ALA A 380 17.12 17.59 -7.89
CA ALA A 380 17.92 16.38 -8.06
C ALA A 380 17.70 15.39 -6.91
N GLU A 381 17.89 14.10 -7.18
CA GLU A 381 17.95 13.09 -6.13
C GLU A 381 19.30 13.14 -5.42
N GLY A 382 19.29 13.32 -4.10
CA GLY A 382 20.50 13.53 -3.29
C GLY A 382 21.31 12.27 -3.03
N GLN A 383 20.70 11.08 -3.11
CA GLN A 383 21.39 9.80 -2.90
C GLN A 383 22.09 9.27 -4.16
N ASN A 384 21.86 9.90 -5.31
CA ASN A 384 22.51 9.57 -6.57
C ASN A 384 23.75 10.45 -6.83
N ALA A 385 24.78 9.87 -7.48
CA ALA A 385 26.02 10.57 -7.78
C ALA A 385 25.87 11.78 -8.73
N ASN A 386 24.81 11.82 -9.57
CA ASN A 386 24.45 12.94 -10.45
C ASN A 386 25.65 13.66 -11.13
N THR A 387 26.57 12.87 -11.68
CA THR A 387 27.92 13.33 -12.07
C THR A 387 27.93 14.44 -13.12
N GLY A 388 26.88 14.55 -13.94
CA GLY A 388 26.72 15.63 -14.92
C GLY A 388 26.60 17.01 -14.26
N LEU A 389 26.02 17.09 -13.07
CA LEU A 389 25.82 18.36 -12.36
C LEU A 389 27.14 19.00 -11.90
N SER A 390 28.26 18.26 -11.90
CA SER A 390 29.59 18.82 -11.65
C SER A 390 30.00 19.89 -12.68
N SER A 391 29.39 19.88 -13.86
CA SER A 391 29.63 20.84 -14.95
C SER A 391 28.46 21.83 -15.14
N LEU A 392 27.46 21.79 -14.27
CA LEU A 392 26.38 22.77 -14.25
C LEU A 392 26.91 24.12 -13.77
N ASN A 393 26.46 25.22 -14.36
CA ASN A 393 26.80 26.56 -13.92
C ASN A 393 26.40 26.72 -12.44
N ALA A 394 27.37 27.06 -11.60
CA ALA A 394 27.19 27.14 -10.14
C ALA A 394 26.20 28.22 -9.69
N ALA A 395 25.80 29.14 -10.58
CA ALA A 395 24.76 30.13 -10.32
C ALA A 395 23.32 29.58 -10.48
N ILE A 396 23.17 28.39 -11.09
CA ILE A 396 21.86 27.72 -11.21
C ILE A 396 21.55 27.04 -9.86
N PRO A 397 20.42 27.36 -9.21
CA PRO A 397 20.04 26.72 -7.96
C PRO A 397 19.65 25.25 -8.18
N VAL A 398 20.19 24.38 -7.34
CA VAL A 398 19.86 22.95 -7.29
C VAL A 398 19.34 22.58 -5.91
N LEU A 399 18.13 22.01 -5.86
CA LEU A 399 17.56 21.44 -4.65
C LEU A 399 17.72 19.91 -4.67
N TYR A 400 18.40 19.36 -3.67
CA TYR A 400 18.55 17.92 -3.53
C TYR A 400 17.51 17.36 -2.56
N ARG A 401 16.73 16.36 -2.99
CA ARG A 401 15.95 15.56 -2.05
C ARG A 401 16.91 14.65 -1.28
N GLN A 402 16.91 14.76 0.04
CA GLN A 402 17.76 13.96 0.94
C GLN A 402 16.88 13.03 1.77
N ASN A 403 17.48 11.96 2.31
CA ASN A 403 16.87 11.08 3.31
C ASN A 403 15.51 10.47 2.91
N ALA A 404 15.38 10.01 1.66
CA ALA A 404 14.18 9.30 1.25
C ALA A 404 14.14 7.88 1.87
N THR A 405 12.97 7.47 2.34
CA THR A 405 12.70 6.13 2.90
C THR A 405 12.44 5.06 1.83
N SER A 406 12.54 5.42 0.55
CA SER A 406 12.31 4.56 -0.63
C SER A 406 13.14 5.10 -1.82
N SER A 407 12.68 4.97 -3.06
CA SER A 407 13.44 5.28 -4.29
C SER A 407 13.86 6.74 -4.49
N GLY A 408 13.51 7.66 -3.59
CA GLY A 408 13.89 9.07 -3.69
C GLY A 408 12.99 9.91 -4.59
N MET A 409 13.49 11.07 -5.02
CA MET A 409 12.89 11.93 -6.04
C MET A 409 13.08 11.23 -7.38
N HIS A 410 12.16 10.34 -7.71
CA HIS A 410 12.25 9.51 -8.91
C HIS A 410 11.65 10.18 -10.17
N ASN A 411 11.35 11.49 -10.12
CA ASN A 411 10.80 12.22 -11.26
C ASN A 411 11.87 12.51 -12.32
N LYS A 412 11.40 12.61 -13.57
CA LYS A 412 12.21 12.83 -14.77
C LYS A 412 11.39 13.69 -15.72
N PHE A 413 11.39 15.00 -15.48
CA PHE A 413 10.68 15.93 -16.34
C PHE A 413 11.42 17.26 -16.50
N ILE A 414 11.11 17.94 -17.60
CA ILE A 414 11.56 19.29 -17.93
C ILE A 414 10.32 20.09 -18.31
N ILE A 415 10.13 21.26 -17.72
CA ILE A 415 9.12 22.23 -18.11
C ILE A 415 9.84 23.42 -18.76
N VAL A 416 9.49 23.70 -20.01
CA VAL A 416 10.00 24.85 -20.75
C VAL A 416 8.94 25.92 -20.72
N ASP A 417 9.31 27.16 -20.38
CA ASP A 417 8.46 28.36 -20.42
C ASP A 417 7.08 28.20 -19.76
N ALA A 418 7.05 27.66 -18.53
CA ALA A 418 5.85 27.26 -17.81
C ALA A 418 4.68 28.27 -17.82
N GLU A 419 5.00 29.57 -17.83
CA GLU A 419 4.03 30.67 -17.77
C GLU A 419 3.61 31.21 -19.15
N ASN A 420 4.13 30.65 -20.25
CA ASN A 420 3.85 31.08 -21.62
C ASN A 420 2.98 30.07 -22.36
N VAL A 421 1.70 30.39 -22.53
CA VAL A 421 0.71 29.51 -23.18
C VAL A 421 1.08 29.07 -24.61
N ASP A 422 1.93 29.83 -25.33
CA ASP A 422 2.31 29.54 -26.71
C ASP A 422 3.59 28.69 -26.83
N SER A 423 4.45 28.70 -25.81
CA SER A 423 5.74 27.98 -25.82
C SER A 423 5.91 26.95 -24.71
N ALA A 424 4.96 26.89 -23.76
CA ALA A 424 4.96 25.94 -22.66
C ALA A 424 4.91 24.51 -23.19
N ILE A 425 5.90 23.70 -22.79
CA ILE A 425 5.90 22.26 -23.02
C ILE A 425 6.40 21.54 -21.78
N VAL A 426 5.91 20.32 -21.59
CA VAL A 426 6.47 19.39 -20.61
C VAL A 426 7.06 18.18 -21.33
N LEU A 427 8.31 17.89 -20.99
CA LEU A 427 8.97 16.65 -21.35
C LEU A 427 8.95 15.76 -20.12
N THR A 428 8.51 14.51 -20.25
CA THR A 428 8.53 13.55 -19.13
C THR A 428 8.65 12.11 -19.63
N GLY A 429 9.02 11.17 -18.77
CA GLY A 429 9.06 9.76 -19.13
C GLY A 429 9.84 8.90 -18.15
N SER A 430 10.26 7.72 -18.62
CA SER A 430 11.10 6.79 -17.86
C SER A 430 12.60 7.14 -17.92
N THR A 431 13.00 7.89 -18.95
CA THR A 431 14.41 8.15 -19.30
C THR A 431 15.14 8.99 -18.26
N ASN A 432 16.11 8.42 -17.55
CA ASN A 432 17.13 9.23 -16.85
C ASN A 432 18.05 9.92 -17.86
N PHE A 433 18.64 11.06 -17.49
CA PHE A 433 19.61 11.77 -18.32
C PHE A 433 21.01 11.13 -18.20
N THR A 434 21.07 9.81 -18.35
CA THR A 434 22.31 9.03 -18.26
C THR A 434 22.60 8.31 -19.57
N SER A 435 23.87 8.13 -19.92
CA SER A 435 24.25 7.46 -21.18
C SER A 435 23.58 6.08 -21.36
N ASN A 436 23.48 5.29 -20.28
CA ASN A 436 22.83 3.98 -20.36
C ASN A 436 21.34 4.11 -20.69
N ASN A 437 20.59 4.95 -19.99
CA ASN A 437 19.14 5.08 -20.25
C ASN A 437 18.84 5.81 -21.56
N LEU A 438 19.71 6.72 -22.00
CA LEU A 438 19.55 7.42 -23.27
C LEU A 438 19.82 6.48 -24.46
N PHE A 439 20.84 5.60 -24.39
CA PHE A 439 21.34 4.89 -25.56
C PHE A 439 21.30 3.36 -25.49
N SER A 440 21.18 2.75 -24.30
CA SER A 440 21.31 1.30 -24.07
C SER A 440 20.04 0.66 -23.52
N ASP A 441 19.47 1.20 -22.45
CA ASP A 441 18.31 0.61 -21.80
C ASP A 441 17.03 1.09 -22.50
N PRO A 442 16.05 0.21 -22.77
CA PRO A 442 14.78 0.62 -23.36
C PRO A 442 14.08 1.66 -22.48
N ASN A 443 13.90 2.87 -22.99
CA ASN A 443 13.27 3.98 -22.30
C ASN A 443 12.37 4.76 -23.26
N ASN A 444 11.46 5.53 -22.67
CA ASN A 444 10.53 6.39 -23.38
C ASN A 444 10.59 7.84 -22.86
N MET A 445 10.15 8.74 -23.72
CA MET A 445 9.93 10.15 -23.42
C MET A 445 8.64 10.59 -24.12
N VAL A 446 7.92 11.49 -23.48
CA VAL A 446 6.71 12.12 -23.97
C VAL A 446 6.92 13.63 -23.91
N ILE A 447 6.46 14.32 -24.95
CA ILE A 447 6.41 15.78 -25.01
C ILE A 447 4.94 16.18 -25.17
N ILE A 448 4.48 17.09 -24.31
CA ILE A 448 3.09 17.57 -24.26
C ILE A 448 3.08 19.09 -24.42
#